data_AF-A0A357IG07-F1
#
_entry.id   AF-A0A357IG07-F1
#
_cell.length_a   1.000
_cell.length_b   1.000
_cell.length_c   1.000
_cell.angle_alpha   90.00
_cell.angle_beta   90.00
_cell.angle_gamma   90.00
#
_symmetry.space_group_name_H-M   'P 1'
#
loop_
_entity.id
_entity.type
_entity.pdbx_description
1 polymer ?
#
loop_
_entity_poly.entity_id
_entity_poly.type
_entity_poly.pdbx_seq_one_letter_code
_entity_poly.pdbx_strand_id
1 'polypeptide(L)'
;MRAWWAEGRPAPPPHDVKLAAILYLADLIGAKMLVETGSYLGDTVRALRGRFDVLASIEIAQELAAPLQKEFRHDKSVRIILGDSGKELSRLLDEAKLPAIFWLDAHYSGGPTLGEGYVPVFCGAGRYRQPCPQAARRFDRRRQRL
;
A
#
# COMPACT_ATOMS: atom_id res chain seq x y z
N MET A 1 10.14 16.44 3.23
CA MET A 1 11.10 15.37 2.87
C MET A 1 12.56 15.67 3.24
N ARG A 2 13.21 16.75 2.77
CA ARG A 2 14.66 17.01 3.02
C ARG A 2 15.09 17.04 4.50
N ALA A 3 14.29 17.65 5.38
CA ALA A 3 14.56 17.69 6.82
C ALA A 3 14.61 16.29 7.45
N TRP A 4 13.63 15.43 7.14
CA TRP A 4 13.58 14.04 7.60
C TRP A 4 14.83 13.22 7.23
N TRP A 5 15.37 13.43 6.02
CA TRP A 5 16.63 12.79 5.61
C TRP A 5 17.83 13.33 6.39
N ALA A 6 17.86 14.64 6.66
CA ALA A 6 18.94 15.28 7.41
C ALA A 6 18.94 14.88 8.90
N GLU A 7 17.77 14.61 9.46
CA GLU A 7 17.57 14.17 10.85
C GLU A 7 17.82 12.66 11.06
N GLY A 8 18.32 11.95 10.05
CA GLY A 8 18.67 10.54 10.18
C GLY A 8 17.53 9.56 9.96
N ARG A 9 16.37 10.02 9.45
CA ARG A 9 15.15 9.24 9.15
C ARG A 9 14.45 8.72 10.42
N PRO A 10 14.01 9.61 11.32
CA PRO A 10 13.26 9.21 12.51
C PRO A 10 11.92 8.54 12.16
N ALA A 11 11.43 7.66 13.02
CA ALA A 11 10.11 7.05 12.88
C ALA A 11 9.02 7.86 13.60
N PRO A 12 7.78 7.92 13.08
CA PRO A 12 7.36 7.35 11.80
C PRO A 12 7.81 8.20 10.59
N PRO A 13 8.02 7.59 9.41
CA PRO A 13 8.33 8.33 8.19
C PRO A 13 7.15 9.24 7.79
N PRO A 14 7.41 10.44 7.24
CA PRO A 14 6.37 11.30 6.69
C PRO A 14 5.55 10.61 5.60
N HIS A 15 4.29 11.01 5.45
CA HIS A 15 3.38 10.42 4.46
C HIS A 15 3.95 10.44 3.03
N ASP A 16 4.56 11.55 2.60
CA ASP A 16 5.19 11.68 1.27
C ASP A 16 6.27 10.61 1.00
N VAL A 17 6.96 10.15 2.05
CA VAL A 17 7.99 9.11 1.91
C VAL A 17 7.33 7.76 1.62
N LYS A 18 6.19 7.46 2.26
CA LYS A 18 5.40 6.26 1.97
C LYS A 18 4.88 6.29 0.53
N LEU A 19 4.31 7.41 0.10
CA LEU A 19 3.83 7.59 -1.28
C LEU A 19 4.96 7.40 -2.30
N ALA A 20 6.12 8.01 -2.07
CA ALA A 20 7.28 7.87 -2.94
C ALA A 20 7.76 6.41 -3.02
N ALA A 21 7.71 5.66 -1.93
CA ALA A 21 8.06 4.24 -1.93
C ALA A 21 7.07 3.40 -2.76
N ILE A 22 5.76 3.63 -2.60
CA ILE A 22 4.73 2.92 -3.38
C ILE A 22 4.90 3.20 -4.87
N LEU A 23 5.09 4.47 -5.26
CA LEU A 23 5.29 4.87 -6.65
C LEU A 23 6.56 4.26 -7.24
N TYR A 24 7.68 4.30 -6.50
CA TYR A 24 8.93 3.68 -6.92
C TYR A 24 8.78 2.18 -7.18
N LEU A 25 8.12 1.45 -6.26
CA LEU A 25 7.86 0.03 -6.44
C LEU A 25 6.93 -0.22 -7.64
N ALA A 26 5.92 0.63 -7.81
CA ALA A 26 4.96 0.51 -8.91
C ALA A 26 5.65 0.67 -10.28
N ASP A 27 6.57 1.62 -10.40
CA ASP A 27 7.39 1.79 -11.60
C ASP A 27 8.35 0.61 -11.81
N LEU A 28 9.00 0.16 -10.73
CA LEU A 28 10.02 -0.89 -10.80
C LEU A 28 9.45 -2.23 -11.28
N ILE A 29 8.25 -2.61 -10.83
CA ILE A 29 7.64 -3.91 -11.16
C ILE A 29 6.51 -3.82 -12.19
N GLY A 30 6.22 -2.61 -12.68
CA GLY A 30 5.08 -2.36 -13.56
C GLY A 30 3.74 -2.69 -12.91
N ALA A 31 3.59 -2.38 -11.63
CA ALA A 31 2.40 -2.71 -10.85
C ALA A 31 1.13 -2.08 -11.46
N LYS A 32 0.10 -2.89 -11.59
CA LYS A 32 -1.23 -2.50 -12.07
C LYS A 32 -2.27 -2.44 -10.97
N MET A 33 -1.99 -3.11 -9.85
CA MET A 33 -2.87 -3.14 -8.70
C MET A 33 -2.14 -2.68 -7.45
N LEU A 34 -2.80 -1.86 -6.64
CA LEU A 34 -2.42 -1.57 -5.27
C LEU A 34 -3.52 -2.09 -4.35
N VAL A 35 -3.12 -2.81 -3.31
CA VAL A 35 -3.97 -3.18 -2.19
C VAL A 35 -3.36 -2.56 -0.94
N GLU A 36 -4.10 -1.69 -0.24
CA GLU A 36 -3.70 -1.17 1.06
C GLU A 36 -4.66 -1.59 2.18
N THR A 37 -4.15 -1.63 3.41
CA THR A 37 -4.95 -1.83 4.62
C THR A 37 -4.88 -0.60 5.51
N GLY A 38 -5.99 -0.24 6.14
CA GLY A 38 -6.12 0.96 6.98
C GLY A 38 -6.27 2.21 6.11
N SER A 39 -7.48 2.45 5.62
CA SER A 39 -7.76 3.63 4.77
C SER A 39 -7.62 4.93 5.56
N TYR A 40 -7.94 4.88 6.86
CA TYR A 40 -8.10 6.06 7.70
C TYR A 40 -8.94 7.14 6.99
N LEU A 41 -8.44 8.37 6.87
CA LEU A 41 -9.12 9.48 6.19
C LEU A 41 -8.97 9.44 4.66
N GLY A 42 -8.25 8.46 4.09
CA GLY A 42 -8.15 8.22 2.66
C GLY A 42 -7.07 9.02 1.92
N ASP A 43 -6.08 9.58 2.62
CA ASP A 43 -5.02 10.41 2.01
C ASP A 43 -4.21 9.63 0.96
N THR A 44 -3.84 8.38 1.25
CA THR A 44 -3.14 7.52 0.29
C THR A 44 -4.00 7.24 -0.94
N VAL A 45 -5.27 6.86 -0.75
CA VAL A 45 -6.23 6.62 -1.85
C VAL A 45 -6.35 7.84 -2.75
N ARG A 46 -6.51 9.05 -2.18
CA ARG A 46 -6.60 10.29 -2.95
C ARG A 46 -5.31 10.58 -3.71
N ALA A 47 -4.16 10.44 -3.05
CA ALA A 47 -2.87 10.74 -3.65
C ALA A 47 -2.50 9.78 -4.79
N LEU A 48 -2.94 8.52 -4.72
CA LEU A 48 -2.60 7.48 -5.68
C LEU A 48 -3.73 7.15 -6.68
N ARG A 49 -4.87 7.84 -6.59
CA ARG A 49 -5.98 7.69 -7.53
C ARG A 49 -5.50 7.88 -8.97
N GLY A 50 -5.89 6.94 -9.84
CA GLY A 50 -5.51 6.96 -11.26
C GLY A 50 -4.09 6.48 -11.57
N ARG A 51 -3.28 6.11 -10.56
CA ARG A 51 -1.95 5.52 -10.78
C ARG A 51 -1.99 4.03 -11.10
N PHE A 52 -3.02 3.34 -10.62
CA PHE A 52 -3.22 1.90 -10.77
C PHE A 52 -4.50 1.63 -11.56
N ASP A 53 -4.55 0.49 -12.25
CA ASP A 53 -5.79 0.02 -12.89
C ASP A 53 -6.83 -0.34 -11.80
N VAL A 54 -6.33 -0.84 -10.66
CA VAL A 54 -7.12 -1.11 -9.46
C VAL A 54 -6.36 -0.65 -8.21
N LEU A 55 -6.96 0.24 -7.43
CA LEU A 55 -6.55 0.62 -6.08
C LEU A 55 -7.63 0.14 -5.11
N ALA A 56 -7.35 -0.93 -4.38
CA ALA A 56 -8.21 -1.44 -3.33
C ALA A 56 -7.70 -0.99 -1.97
N SER A 57 -8.58 -0.46 -1.13
CA SER A 57 -8.27 -0.12 0.26
C SER A 57 -9.25 -0.81 1.19
N ILE A 58 -8.74 -1.52 2.19
CA ILE A 58 -9.54 -2.24 3.19
C ILE A 58 -9.59 -1.44 4.49
N GLU A 59 -10.79 -1.17 4.97
CA GLU A 59 -11.04 -0.47 6.23
C GLU A 59 -12.06 -1.25 7.07
N ILE A 60 -11.77 -1.40 8.37
CA ILE A 60 -12.65 -2.14 9.28
C ILE A 60 -13.74 -1.25 9.86
N ALA A 61 -13.46 0.04 10.03
CA ALA A 61 -14.36 1.01 10.62
C ALA A 61 -15.35 1.57 9.59
N GLN A 62 -16.64 1.33 9.79
CA GLN A 62 -17.71 1.77 8.88
C GLN A 62 -17.76 3.29 8.73
N GLU A 63 -17.48 4.02 9.80
CA GLU A 63 -17.45 5.48 9.86
C GLU A 63 -16.31 6.09 9.02
N LEU A 64 -15.22 5.34 8.80
CA LEU A 64 -14.10 5.74 7.95
C LEU A 64 -14.30 5.28 6.50
N ALA A 65 -14.84 4.07 6.31
CA ALA A 65 -15.08 3.50 4.99
C ALA A 65 -16.22 4.23 4.24
N ALA A 66 -17.33 4.53 4.91
CA ALA A 66 -18.54 5.04 4.26
C ALA A 66 -18.33 6.40 3.53
N PRO A 67 -17.62 7.40 4.11
CA PRO A 67 -17.31 8.63 3.38
C PRO A 67 -16.48 8.39 2.12
N LEU A 68 -15.47 7.50 2.20
CA LEU A 68 -14.61 7.16 1.07
C LEU A 68 -15.37 6.39 -0.02
N GLN A 69 -16.23 5.45 0.36
CA GLN A 69 -17.13 4.76 -0.58
C GLN A 69 -18.02 5.76 -1.33
N LYS A 70 -18.58 6.74 -0.63
CA LYS A 70 -19.39 7.81 -1.24
C LYS A 70 -18.57 8.67 -2.18
N GLU A 71 -17.35 9.04 -1.78
CA GLU A 71 -16.42 9.86 -2.56
C GLU A 71 -16.04 9.15 -3.87
N PHE A 72 -15.63 7.89 -3.81
CA PHE A 72 -15.12 7.13 -4.94
C PHE A 72 -16.17 6.29 -5.68
N ARG A 73 -17.47 6.39 -5.36
CA ARG A 73 -18.55 5.55 -5.95
C ARG A 73 -18.59 5.49 -7.48
N HIS A 74 -18.08 6.51 -8.16
CA HIS A 74 -18.06 6.62 -9.63
C HIS A 74 -16.68 6.35 -10.24
N ASP A 75 -15.65 6.19 -9.42
CA ASP A 75 -14.30 5.87 -9.88
C ASP A 75 -14.11 4.35 -9.90
N LYS A 76 -14.15 3.77 -11.09
CA LYS A 76 -14.02 2.32 -11.27
C LYS A 76 -12.62 1.78 -10.94
N SER A 77 -11.61 2.67 -10.86
CA SER A 77 -10.25 2.29 -10.49
C SER A 77 -10.07 2.18 -8.98
N VAL A 78 -10.98 2.73 -8.16
CA VAL A 78 -10.86 2.73 -6.70
C VAL A 78 -11.93 1.83 -6.08
N ARG A 79 -11.52 0.96 -5.15
CA ARG A 79 -12.40 0.08 -4.39
C ARG A 79 -12.18 0.29 -2.90
N ILE A 80 -13.18 0.82 -2.21
CA ILE A 80 -13.17 0.93 -0.75
C ILE A 80 -13.94 -0.25 -0.17
N ILE A 81 -13.22 -1.17 0.48
CA ILE A 81 -13.74 -2.42 1.02
C ILE A 81 -13.91 -2.25 2.52
N LEU A 82 -15.16 -2.34 2.99
CA LEU A 82 -15.44 -2.48 4.41
C LEU A 82 -15.21 -3.94 4.81
N GLY A 83 -14.25 -4.20 5.69
CA GLY A 83 -14.03 -5.56 6.16
C GLY A 83 -12.76 -5.76 6.98
N ASP A 84 -12.64 -6.98 7.50
CA ASP A 84 -11.45 -7.46 8.17
C ASP A 84 -10.36 -7.76 7.13
N SER A 85 -9.23 -7.05 7.21
CA SER A 85 -8.14 -7.21 6.24
C SER A 85 -7.55 -8.62 6.22
N GLY A 86 -7.54 -9.36 7.34
CA GLY A 86 -7.09 -10.75 7.39
C GLY A 86 -7.95 -11.68 6.53
N LYS A 87 -9.23 -11.34 6.34
CA LYS A 87 -10.15 -12.07 5.45
C LYS A 87 -10.09 -11.55 4.01
N GLU A 88 -10.21 -10.23 3.84
CA GLU A 88 -10.31 -9.61 2.51
C GLU A 88 -9.02 -9.71 1.69
N LEU A 89 -7.85 -9.72 2.34
CA LEU A 89 -6.57 -9.88 1.64
C LEU A 89 -6.49 -11.21 0.88
N SER A 90 -7.01 -12.30 1.46
CA SER A 90 -6.98 -13.61 0.81
C SER A 90 -7.77 -13.60 -0.51
N ARG A 91 -8.95 -12.97 -0.48
CA ARG A 91 -9.76 -12.77 -1.68
C ARG A 91 -9.06 -11.91 -2.73
N LEU A 92 -8.43 -10.82 -2.34
CA LEU A 92 -7.73 -9.93 -3.28
C LEU A 92 -6.48 -10.57 -3.87
N LEU A 93 -5.79 -11.43 -3.11
CA LEU A 93 -4.66 -12.23 -3.61
C LEU A 93 -5.10 -13.17 -4.74
N ASP A 94 -6.27 -13.81 -4.61
CA ASP A 94 -6.83 -14.67 -5.65
C ASP A 94 -7.28 -13.88 -6.90
N GLU A 95 -7.72 -12.62 -6.72
CA GLU A 95 -8.09 -11.71 -7.82
C GLU A 95 -6.88 -11.13 -8.55
N ALA A 96 -5.71 -11.06 -7.90
CA ALA A 96 -4.50 -10.44 -8.43
C ALA A 96 -3.89 -11.26 -9.58
N LYS A 97 -4.40 -11.05 -10.79
CA LYS A 97 -3.89 -11.64 -12.05
C LYS A 97 -2.78 -10.82 -12.71
N LEU A 98 -2.48 -9.65 -12.15
CA LEU A 98 -1.50 -8.67 -12.64
C LEU A 98 -0.47 -8.37 -11.55
N PRO A 99 0.71 -7.82 -11.89
CA PRO A 99 1.67 -7.36 -10.88
C PRO A 99 0.99 -6.39 -9.90
N ALA A 100 1.08 -6.71 -8.61
CA ALA A 100 0.36 -6.01 -7.55
C ALA A 100 1.28 -5.66 -6.39
N ILE A 101 0.99 -4.53 -5.74
CA ILE A 101 1.62 -4.11 -4.48
C ILE A 101 0.61 -4.34 -3.36
N PHE A 102 1.04 -4.99 -2.28
CA PHE A 102 0.29 -5.10 -1.04
C PHE A 102 0.98 -4.24 0.03
N TRP A 103 0.33 -3.14 0.41
CA TRP A 103 0.81 -2.17 1.39
C TRP A 103 0.05 -2.33 2.71
N LEU A 104 0.64 -3.07 3.66
CA LEU A 104 -0.05 -3.45 4.89
C LEU A 104 0.26 -2.42 5.99
N ASP A 105 -0.55 -1.35 6.07
CA ASP A 105 -0.34 -0.19 6.98
C ASP A 105 -1.48 -0.04 8.02
N ALA A 106 -2.39 -1.01 8.11
CA ALA A 106 -3.36 -1.08 9.18
C ALA A 106 -2.63 -1.26 10.52
N HIS A 107 -2.68 -0.23 11.36
CA HIS A 107 -2.07 -0.29 12.68
C HIS A 107 -2.91 -1.18 13.60
N TYR A 108 -2.25 -2.13 14.26
CA TYR A 108 -2.83 -2.87 15.37
C TYR A 108 -2.89 -1.97 16.61
N SER A 109 -4.10 -1.58 17.02
CA SER A 109 -4.33 -0.67 18.16
C SER A 109 -4.38 -1.36 19.54
N GLY A 110 -3.94 -2.63 19.67
CA GLY A 110 -3.68 -3.25 20.97
C GLY A 110 -4.88 -3.78 21.77
N GLY A 111 -5.90 -4.36 21.13
CA GLY A 111 -6.98 -5.12 21.82
C GLY A 111 -6.68 -6.64 21.89
N PRO A 112 -7.11 -7.38 22.93
CA PRO A 112 -6.69 -8.77 23.19
C PRO A 112 -7.21 -9.82 22.19
N THR A 113 -7.87 -9.39 21.12
CA THR A 113 -8.36 -10.27 20.07
C THR A 113 -7.55 -10.04 18.81
N LEU A 114 -6.85 -11.09 18.39
CA LEU A 114 -6.22 -11.31 17.08
C LEU A 114 -4.72 -10.97 17.00
N GLY A 115 -3.89 -12.00 17.15
CA GLY A 115 -2.76 -12.33 16.27
C GLY A 115 -1.54 -11.42 16.30
N GLU A 116 -0.42 -12.00 16.72
CA GLU A 116 0.89 -11.35 16.90
C GLU A 116 1.39 -10.52 15.72
N GLY A 117 2.14 -9.47 16.06
CA GLY A 117 2.70 -8.45 15.18
C GLY A 117 3.35 -8.98 13.89
N TYR A 118 2.84 -8.49 12.78
CA TYR A 118 3.51 -8.53 11.48
C TYR A 118 3.05 -7.31 10.69
N VAL A 119 4.00 -6.53 10.17
CA VAL A 119 3.77 -5.54 9.10
C VAL A 119 4.45 -6.12 7.85
N PRO A 120 3.79 -6.98 7.06
CA PRO A 120 4.39 -7.51 5.86
C PRO A 120 4.24 -6.48 4.73
N VAL A 121 5.32 -5.84 4.29
CA VAL A 121 5.37 -5.41 2.89
C VAL A 121 5.63 -6.68 2.08
N PHE A 122 4.57 -7.36 1.66
CA PHE A 122 4.68 -8.54 0.81
C PHE A 122 4.78 -8.11 -0.66
N CYS A 123 5.99 -8.20 -1.22
CA CYS A 123 6.22 -8.06 -2.65
C CYS A 123 6.13 -9.45 -3.30
N GLY A 124 4.92 -9.86 -3.71
CA GLY A 124 4.69 -11.13 -4.38
C GLY A 124 4.95 -11.06 -5.88
N ALA A 125 6.09 -11.56 -6.34
CA ALA A 125 6.27 -11.97 -7.74
C ALA A 125 5.70 -13.38 -7.91
N GLY A 126 4.86 -13.58 -8.94
CA GLY A 126 4.30 -14.88 -9.26
C GLY A 126 5.35 -15.99 -9.39
N ARG A 127 4.99 -17.16 -8.84
CA ARG A 127 5.68 -18.47 -8.86
C ARG A 127 6.98 -18.56 -8.07
N TYR A 128 6.82 -19.12 -6.87
CA TYR A 128 7.83 -19.83 -6.09
C TYR A 128 8.72 -20.73 -6.98
N ARG A 129 10.00 -20.36 -7.11
CA ARG A 129 11.18 -21.20 -6.90
C ARG A 129 12.44 -20.36 -7.15
N GLN A 130 13.28 -20.25 -6.12
CA GLN A 130 14.63 -19.64 -6.07
C GLN A 130 14.69 -18.11 -5.80
N PRO A 131 15.63 -17.63 -4.95
CA PRO A 131 15.85 -16.18 -4.75
C PRO A 131 16.49 -15.51 -5.97
N CYS A 132 15.99 -14.31 -6.32
CA CYS A 132 16.54 -13.47 -7.38
C CYS A 132 17.87 -12.80 -6.92
N PRO A 133 19.03 -12.99 -7.58
CA PRO A 133 20.33 -12.56 -7.06
C PRO A 133 20.67 -11.06 -7.20
N GLN A 134 19.76 -10.18 -7.63
CA GLN A 134 20.16 -8.85 -8.16
C GLN A 134 19.58 -7.60 -7.48
N ALA A 135 18.86 -7.71 -6.36
CA ALA A 135 18.33 -6.54 -5.65
C ALA A 135 19.36 -5.67 -4.89
N ALA A 136 20.67 -5.90 -5.08
CA ALA A 136 21.71 -5.23 -4.29
C ALA A 136 22.32 -3.96 -4.92
N ARG A 137 21.95 -3.53 -6.14
CA ARG A 137 22.60 -2.33 -6.74
C ARG A 137 21.65 -1.52 -7.62
N ARG A 138 21.13 -0.42 -7.07
CA ARG A 138 21.06 0.95 -7.65
C ARG A 138 19.90 1.74 -7.03
N PHE A 139 20.16 2.33 -5.88
CA PHE A 139 19.45 3.54 -5.45
C PHE A 139 20.37 4.72 -5.83
N ASP A 140 20.33 5.15 -7.09
CA ASP A 140 21.13 6.28 -7.58
C ASP A 140 20.47 7.61 -7.19
N ARG A 141 21.19 8.45 -6.44
CA ARG A 141 20.73 9.71 -5.82
C ARG A 141 20.49 10.86 -6.83
N ARG A 142 20.35 10.60 -8.14
CA ARG A 142 20.37 11.64 -9.18
C ARG A 142 19.02 12.03 -9.79
N ARG A 143 17.89 11.68 -9.17
CA ARG A 143 16.56 12.14 -9.64
C ARG A 143 15.72 12.68 -8.48
N GLN A 144 16.15 13.81 -7.92
CA GLN A 144 15.31 14.73 -7.15
C GLN A 144 15.48 16.14 -7.72
N ARG A 145 14.90 16.36 -8.89
CA ARG A 145 14.48 17.68 -9.37
C ARG A 145 13.07 17.48 -9.90
N LEU A 146 12.09 17.81 -9.06
CA LEU A 146 10.88 18.58 -9.33
C LEU A 146 10.35 18.99 -7.95
#